data_AF-A0AAN6JI61-F1
#
_entry.id   AF-A0AAN6JI61-F1
#
_cell.length_a   1.000
_cell.length_b   1.000
_cell.length_c   1.000
_cell.angle_alpha   90.00
_cell.angle_beta   90.00
_cell.angle_gamma   90.00
#
_symmetry.space_group_name_H-M   'P 1'
#
loop_
_entity.id
_entity.type
_entity.pdbx_description
1 polymer ?
#
loop_
_entity_poly.entity_id
_entity_poly.type
_entity_poly.pdbx_seq_one_letter_code
_entity_poly.pdbx_strand_id
1 'polypeptide(L)'
;LEDFVQHELCVMLSGLAGDDAAPIARIRTIRGCGHIVIDADVDGGDAAPAPQTSSVAAALFLASQLPAVRTAYLLAHQEAMPQDLLDALHHEAIKSGSKEARTKAHKMPIGGDGSARWTDREDELLKRLGAIWSKAEEEQRLSRTLSAWTQTFRAAGQASSSTHADTPAAPSTFRLTFERGHYSFPLIRSRDISKAISEQAWAWLTAPGNGDSGRASWKVSLDHAQLDITLKLIPALWTHIGTADDEDLPRRIRNCNPAGSLAILFRLPSPPATTVPAYRQNLPAFNDLPNCTAMMRYRAAALALAASLPSYTFSSSAPSAQPAVRILEPCCGTGGMAVELAVAIARKQQPVPTSQHTTSSDSAASPTPVEIYACDIDYRFAKRSGEVFRASGFRTRDFTLNVGGPSDDRPPAPSATAASSTITLINAHLDASSPNALSTFVHGPDSVDLILTDLPWGFRVLNQRKLISLYTSLLASFLPVLKPGAFVYLVTAGSSILIRALQAHIEAQQAAAAAQVGAAGLDGSTTKTYALRMVELPLPSDSLSSSGQGPDLIQAGREGTGFREVVIGYHVSLCVLRKLELVMGKTSAQS
;
A
#
# COMPACT_ATOMS: atom_id res chain seq x y z
N LEU A 1 -1.75 7.75 0.43
CA LEU A 1 -1.58 6.35 0.86
C LEU A 1 -0.23 6.13 1.51
N GLU A 2 0.87 6.49 0.86
CA GLU A 2 2.19 6.32 1.48
C GLU A 2 2.45 7.25 2.64
N ASP A 3 1.90 8.47 2.61
CA ASP A 3 1.96 9.35 3.77
C ASP A 3 1.17 8.77 4.96
N PHE A 4 0.09 8.03 4.71
CA PHE A 4 -0.62 7.26 5.75
C PHE A 4 0.23 6.11 6.27
N VAL A 5 0.87 5.32 5.39
CA VAL A 5 1.78 4.24 5.83
C VAL A 5 2.94 4.82 6.62
N GLN A 6 3.53 5.92 6.17
CA GLN A 6 4.58 6.65 6.86
C GLN A 6 4.10 7.12 8.23
N HIS A 7 2.90 7.69 8.31
CA HIS A 7 2.30 8.13 9.57
C HIS A 7 2.12 6.95 10.54
N GLU A 8 1.50 5.85 10.10
CA GLU A 8 1.30 4.64 10.90
C GLU A 8 2.62 4.01 11.35
N LEU A 9 3.64 4.00 10.48
CA LEU A 9 4.99 3.57 10.84
C LEU A 9 5.55 4.47 11.94
N CYS A 10 5.45 5.80 11.79
CA CYS A 10 5.89 6.74 12.81
C CYS A 10 5.16 6.51 14.14
N VAL A 11 3.83 6.38 14.15
CA VAL A 11 3.05 6.12 15.37
C VAL A 11 3.50 4.83 16.06
N MET A 12 3.65 3.75 15.31
CA MET A 12 4.06 2.46 15.86
C MET A 12 5.48 2.50 16.43
N LEU A 13 6.40 3.17 15.75
CA LEU A 13 7.77 3.34 16.22
C LEU A 13 7.84 4.26 17.45
N SER A 14 7.00 5.30 17.52
CA SER A 14 6.91 6.20 18.69
C SER A 14 6.46 5.43 19.91
N GLY A 15 5.44 4.57 19.77
CA GLY A 15 4.97 3.74 20.88
C GLY A 15 6.01 2.76 21.42
N LEU A 16 6.98 2.35 20.60
CA LEU A 16 8.06 1.43 21.00
C LEU A 16 9.28 2.15 21.57
N ALA A 17 9.52 3.39 21.14
CA ALA A 17 10.70 4.15 21.53
C ALA A 17 10.52 4.92 22.87
N GLY A 18 9.27 5.06 23.35
CA GLY A 18 8.93 5.81 24.57
C GLY A 18 8.92 7.33 24.34
N ASP A 19 8.35 8.08 25.30
CA ASP A 19 8.13 9.53 25.18
C ASP A 19 9.43 10.35 25.06
N ASP A 20 10.58 9.80 25.48
CA ASP A 20 11.89 10.46 25.44
C ASP A 20 12.69 10.21 24.13
N ALA A 21 12.16 9.42 23.19
CA ALA A 21 12.88 9.14 21.97
C ALA A 21 12.87 10.34 21.02
N ALA A 22 14.07 10.90 20.78
CA ALA A 22 14.33 11.83 19.69
C ALA A 22 13.66 11.37 18.39
N PRO A 23 13.18 12.31 17.56
CA PRO A 23 12.19 12.02 16.52
C PRO A 23 12.61 10.86 15.62
N ILE A 24 11.63 10.01 15.30
CA ILE A 24 11.62 8.95 14.27
C ILE A 24 11.78 9.53 12.86
N ALA A 25 12.59 10.59 12.73
CA ALA A 25 12.91 11.28 11.50
C ALA A 25 13.69 10.38 10.51
N ARG A 26 14.15 9.19 10.94
CA ARG A 26 15.14 8.38 10.22
C ARG A 26 14.57 7.21 9.41
N ILE A 27 13.26 7.04 9.36
CA ILE A 27 12.61 6.00 8.56
C ILE A 27 11.67 6.66 7.56
N ARG A 28 11.84 6.34 6.28
CA ARG A 28 11.06 6.91 5.18
C ARG A 28 10.49 5.83 4.28
N THR A 29 9.25 5.97 3.88
CA THR A 29 8.66 5.19 2.78
C THR A 29 9.14 5.73 1.43
N ILE A 30 9.36 4.83 0.46
CA ILE A 30 9.64 5.23 -0.93
C ILE A 30 8.33 5.23 -1.73
N ARG A 31 7.90 6.43 -2.15
CA ARG A 31 6.70 6.67 -3.00
C ARG A 31 6.52 5.60 -4.09
N GLY A 32 5.35 4.95 -4.08
CA GLY A 32 4.86 3.92 -5.01
C GLY A 32 5.30 2.47 -4.75
N CYS A 33 6.22 2.20 -3.83
CA CYS A 33 6.97 0.94 -3.83
C CYS A 33 6.70 0.01 -2.64
N GLY A 34 6.07 0.49 -1.56
CA GLY A 34 6.00 -0.29 -0.31
C GLY A 34 7.39 -0.61 0.25
N HIS A 35 8.37 0.23 -0.06
CA HIS A 35 9.73 0.10 0.42
C HIS A 35 9.92 1.06 1.58
N ILE A 36 10.66 0.64 2.60
CA ILE A 36 11.14 1.55 3.64
C ILE A 36 12.65 1.69 3.57
N VAL A 37 13.13 2.89 3.84
CA VAL A 37 14.54 3.22 3.97
C VAL A 37 14.78 3.59 5.42
N ILE A 38 15.71 2.89 6.04
CA ILE A 38 16.15 3.10 7.41
C ILE A 38 17.52 3.75 7.32
N ASP A 39 17.64 4.97 7.83
CA ASP A 39 18.93 5.64 7.88
C ASP A 39 19.82 4.94 8.92
N ALA A 40 20.99 4.50 8.48
CA ALA A 40 21.99 3.88 9.35
C ALA A 40 22.95 4.92 9.93
N ASP A 41 22.99 6.15 9.39
CA ASP A 41 23.98 7.15 9.77
C ASP A 41 23.51 7.97 10.99
N VAL A 42 24.38 8.02 12.00
CA VAL A 42 24.32 8.94 13.12
C VAL A 42 25.38 9.98 12.79
N ASP A 43 24.98 11.16 12.33
CA ASP A 43 25.90 12.29 12.19
C ASP A 43 26.62 12.51 13.52
N GLY A 44 27.90 12.09 13.59
CA GLY A 44 29.08 12.92 13.83
C GLY A 44 29.13 13.91 14.99
N GLY A 45 28.17 13.93 15.91
CA GLY A 45 28.25 14.69 17.16
C GLY A 45 28.62 13.78 18.32
N ASP A 46 29.59 14.18 19.15
CA ASP A 46 30.04 13.49 20.38
C ASP A 46 28.93 13.22 21.44
N ALA A 47 27.67 13.54 21.14
CA ALA A 47 26.52 13.15 21.92
C ALA A 47 25.98 11.79 21.43
N ALA A 48 26.44 10.68 22.04
CA ALA A 48 25.70 9.42 22.01
C ALA A 48 24.28 9.68 22.57
N PRO A 49 23.18 9.42 21.83
CA PRO A 49 22.73 8.11 21.31
C PRO A 49 22.17 8.18 19.86
N ALA A 50 22.00 7.12 19.06
CA ALA A 50 20.96 6.09 19.18
C ALA A 50 21.12 5.00 18.08
N PRO A 51 22.03 4.02 18.25
CA PRO A 51 22.04 2.79 17.45
C PRO A 51 20.77 1.93 17.63
N GLN A 52 19.89 2.29 18.58
CA GLN A 52 18.70 1.53 18.92
C GLN A 52 17.55 1.69 17.90
N THR A 53 17.30 2.86 17.32
CA THR A 53 16.11 3.07 16.47
C THR A 53 16.18 2.36 15.11
N SER A 54 17.33 2.43 14.43
CA SER A 54 17.55 1.70 13.17
C SER A 54 17.55 0.18 13.41
N SER A 55 18.07 -0.28 14.55
CA SER A 55 17.99 -1.67 15.00
C SER A 55 16.55 -2.11 15.28
N VAL A 56 15.75 -1.27 15.95
CA VAL A 56 14.33 -1.53 16.23
C VAL A 56 13.53 -1.65 14.94
N ALA A 57 13.67 -0.71 14.00
CA ALA A 57 12.92 -0.80 12.74
C ALA A 57 13.31 -2.00 11.88
N ALA A 58 14.60 -2.34 11.83
CA ALA A 58 15.07 -3.57 11.21
C ALA A 58 14.49 -4.81 11.92
N ALA A 59 14.48 -4.83 13.25
CA ALA A 59 13.90 -5.91 14.04
C ALA A 59 12.39 -6.06 13.79
N LEU A 60 11.63 -4.97 13.75
CA LEU A 60 10.19 -4.99 13.44
C LEU A 60 9.93 -5.48 12.02
N PHE A 61 10.77 -5.10 11.06
CA PHE A 61 10.69 -5.62 9.69
C PHE A 61 10.92 -7.13 9.69
N LEU A 62 11.99 -7.60 10.33
CA LEU A 62 12.33 -9.03 10.42
C LEU A 62 11.31 -9.84 11.24
N ALA A 63 10.62 -9.20 12.17
CA ALA A 63 9.49 -9.78 12.89
C ALA A 63 8.15 -9.69 12.12
N SER A 64 8.16 -9.18 10.87
CA SER A 64 6.98 -8.97 10.03
C SER A 64 5.88 -8.10 10.68
N GLN A 65 6.26 -7.24 11.62
CA GLN A 65 5.33 -6.39 12.36
C GLN A 65 4.97 -5.11 11.58
N LEU A 66 5.88 -4.64 10.73
CA LEU A 66 5.64 -3.45 9.91
C LEU A 66 4.44 -3.64 8.95
N PRO A 67 3.43 -2.75 8.99
CA PRO A 67 2.33 -2.77 8.03
C PRO A 67 2.80 -2.32 6.65
N ALA A 68 2.19 -2.86 5.58
CA ALA A 68 2.34 -2.33 4.23
C ALA A 68 3.79 -2.21 3.71
N VAL A 69 4.73 -2.96 4.29
CA VAL A 69 6.13 -3.01 3.84
C VAL A 69 6.39 -4.29 3.05
N ARG A 70 6.86 -4.12 1.81
CA ARG A 70 7.35 -5.20 0.94
C ARG A 70 8.83 -5.48 1.19
N THR A 71 9.63 -4.42 1.28
CA THR A 71 11.09 -4.51 1.39
C THR A 71 11.62 -3.39 2.27
N ALA A 72 12.62 -3.67 3.08
CA ALA A 72 13.35 -2.67 3.85
C ALA A 72 14.80 -2.56 3.37
N TYR A 73 15.34 -1.36 3.45
CA TYR A 73 16.71 -1.04 3.08
C TYR A 73 17.40 -0.27 4.20
N LEU A 74 18.69 -0.49 4.37
CA LEU A 74 19.56 0.46 5.06
C LEU A 74 20.06 1.48 4.03
N LEU A 75 19.96 2.77 4.37
CA LEU A 75 20.56 3.83 3.56
C LEU A 75 22.07 3.81 3.77
N ALA A 76 22.83 3.63 2.70
CA ALA A 76 24.28 3.77 2.74
C ALA A 76 24.68 5.20 2.40
N HIS A 77 24.14 5.75 1.31
CA HIS A 77 24.42 7.12 0.90
C HIS A 77 23.29 7.67 0.06
N GLN A 78 23.13 8.98 0.07
CA GLN A 78 22.22 9.67 -0.81
C GLN A 78 22.79 10.99 -1.27
N GLU A 79 22.67 11.27 -2.57
CA GLU A 79 23.08 12.53 -3.13
C GLU A 79 22.09 13.03 -4.19
N ALA A 80 21.81 14.33 -4.18
CA ALA A 80 20.98 14.98 -5.17
C ALA A 80 21.61 14.86 -6.56
N MET A 81 20.78 14.53 -7.56
CA MET A 81 21.19 14.52 -8.95
C MET A 81 21.06 15.92 -9.54
N PRO A 82 22.00 16.37 -10.41
CA PRO A 82 21.88 17.66 -11.08
C PRO A 82 20.59 17.72 -11.93
N GLN A 83 19.73 18.69 -11.64
CA GLN A 83 18.41 18.79 -12.27
C GLN A 83 18.51 19.09 -13.77
N ASP A 84 19.47 19.93 -14.15
CA ASP A 84 19.81 20.23 -15.54
C ASP A 84 20.16 18.97 -16.34
N LEU A 85 20.96 18.07 -15.75
CA LEU A 85 21.28 16.78 -16.37
C LEU A 85 20.04 15.90 -16.53
N LEU A 86 19.21 15.80 -15.48
CA LEU A 86 17.98 15.00 -15.51
C LEU A 86 16.98 15.51 -16.55
N ASP A 87 16.75 16.82 -16.62
CA ASP A 87 15.88 17.44 -17.60
C ASP A 87 16.43 17.23 -19.01
N ALA A 88 17.73 17.41 -19.20
CA ALA A 88 18.37 17.25 -20.49
C ALA A 88 18.31 15.79 -21.01
N LEU A 89 18.39 14.79 -20.13
CA LEU A 89 18.16 13.38 -20.46
C LEU A 89 16.70 13.10 -20.83
N HIS A 90 15.75 13.73 -20.12
CA HIS A 90 14.32 13.59 -20.43
C HIS A 90 13.99 14.15 -21.81
N HIS A 91 14.49 15.35 -22.13
CA HIS A 91 14.29 16.00 -23.42
C HIS A 91 14.87 15.16 -24.57
N GLU A 92 16.03 14.52 -24.39
CA GLU A 92 16.59 13.58 -25.37
C GLU A 92 15.71 12.36 -25.58
N ALA A 93 15.12 11.82 -24.50
CA ALA A 93 14.26 10.65 -24.56
C ALA A 93 12.95 10.96 -25.32
N ILE A 94 12.42 12.18 -25.19
CA ILE A 94 11.28 12.66 -25.99
C ILE A 94 11.70 12.83 -27.45
N LYS A 95 12.77 13.59 -27.72
CA LYS A 95 13.23 13.92 -29.07
C LYS A 95 13.54 12.69 -29.91
N SER A 96 14.15 11.68 -29.30
CA SER A 96 14.56 10.45 -29.99
C SER A 96 13.41 9.46 -30.20
N GLY A 97 12.19 9.76 -29.71
CA GLY A 97 11.08 8.84 -29.65
C GLY A 97 11.36 7.69 -28.68
N SER A 98 10.71 7.67 -27.51
CA SER A 98 10.99 6.67 -26.46
C SER A 98 10.93 5.21 -26.94
N LYS A 99 10.09 4.89 -27.92
CA LYS A 99 9.99 3.56 -28.53
C LYS A 99 11.15 3.27 -29.50
N GLU A 100 11.55 4.24 -30.30
CA GLU A 100 12.62 4.12 -31.30
C GLU A 100 13.98 4.06 -30.63
N ALA A 101 14.23 4.95 -29.66
CA ALA A 101 15.42 4.95 -28.84
C ALA A 101 15.60 3.63 -28.06
N ARG A 102 14.52 3.10 -27.45
CA ARG A 102 14.55 1.76 -26.83
C ARG A 102 14.86 0.66 -27.83
N THR A 103 14.24 0.69 -29.01
CA THR A 103 14.49 -0.31 -30.06
C THR A 103 15.94 -0.25 -30.53
N LYS A 104 16.50 0.95 -30.68
CA LYS A 104 17.91 1.17 -31.01
C LYS A 104 18.84 0.63 -29.91
N ALA A 105 18.56 0.93 -28.65
CA ALA A 105 19.31 0.42 -27.50
C ALA A 105 19.27 -1.11 -27.37
N HIS A 106 18.16 -1.75 -27.75
CA HIS A 106 18.06 -3.21 -27.79
C HIS A 106 18.88 -3.85 -28.92
N LYS A 107 19.04 -3.14 -30.04
CA LYS A 107 19.82 -3.61 -31.20
C LYS A 107 21.33 -3.40 -31.05
N MET A 108 21.77 -2.54 -30.13
CA MET A 108 23.20 -2.29 -29.91
C MET A 108 23.86 -3.45 -29.13
N PRO A 109 24.89 -4.11 -29.69
CA PRO A 109 25.59 -5.20 -29.03
C PRO A 109 26.31 -4.73 -27.77
N ILE A 110 26.43 -5.63 -26.78
CA ILE A 110 26.89 -5.29 -25.42
C ILE A 110 28.43 -5.12 -25.34
N GLY A 111 29.19 -5.34 -26.41
CA GLY A 111 30.66 -5.38 -26.34
C GLY A 111 31.40 -5.03 -27.64
N GLY A 112 31.03 -3.95 -28.32
CA GLY A 112 31.86 -3.38 -29.40
C GLY A 112 32.76 -2.27 -28.87
N ASP A 113 34.07 -2.42 -29.01
CA ASP A 113 35.05 -1.39 -28.67
C ASP A 113 34.90 -0.17 -29.60
N GLY A 114 34.66 1.00 -29.00
CA GLY A 114 35.02 2.29 -29.58
C GLY A 114 34.01 2.98 -30.50
N SER A 115 32.98 3.61 -29.92
CA SER A 115 32.48 4.98 -30.18
C SER A 115 30.96 5.11 -30.02
N ALA A 116 30.59 5.94 -29.04
CA ALA A 116 29.25 6.41 -28.65
C ALA A 116 28.15 5.33 -28.51
N ARG A 117 28.32 4.44 -27.52
CA ARG A 117 27.24 3.54 -27.07
C ARG A 117 26.07 4.32 -26.46
N TRP A 118 26.37 5.44 -25.82
CA TRP A 118 25.45 6.30 -25.09
C TRP A 118 25.62 7.76 -25.55
N THR A 119 24.67 8.62 -25.19
CA THR A 119 24.83 10.06 -25.41
C THR A 119 25.84 10.65 -24.43
N ASP A 120 26.44 11.80 -24.74
CA ASP A 120 27.37 12.50 -23.82
C ASP A 120 26.74 12.73 -22.44
N ARG A 121 25.42 12.94 -22.39
CA ARG A 121 24.66 13.12 -21.14
C ARG A 121 24.47 11.83 -20.36
N GLU A 122 24.35 10.70 -21.04
CA GLU A 122 24.28 9.39 -20.40
C GLU A 122 25.67 8.93 -19.89
N ASP A 123 26.74 9.29 -20.61
CA ASP A 123 28.11 9.16 -20.12
C ASP A 123 28.33 10.03 -18.87
N GLU A 124 27.84 11.26 -18.90
CA GLU A 124 27.89 12.16 -17.74
C GLU A 124 27.09 11.61 -16.55
N LEU A 125 25.91 11.02 -16.80
CA LEU A 125 25.15 10.31 -15.78
C LEU A 125 26.00 9.20 -15.14
N LEU A 126 26.64 8.34 -15.93
CA LEU A 126 27.46 7.25 -15.42
C LEU A 126 28.67 7.75 -14.61
N LYS A 127 29.36 8.78 -15.09
CA LYS A 127 30.43 9.43 -14.33
C LYS A 127 29.91 9.95 -13.00
N ARG A 128 28.74 10.58 -12.99
CA ARG A 128 28.12 11.07 -11.76
C ARG A 128 27.76 9.94 -10.80
N LEU A 129 27.19 8.84 -11.29
CA LEU A 129 26.89 7.67 -10.46
C LEU A 129 28.17 7.09 -9.83
N GLY A 130 29.26 6.97 -10.59
CA GLY A 130 30.55 6.51 -10.09
C GLY A 130 31.19 7.48 -9.08
N ALA A 131 31.06 8.80 -9.30
CA ALA A 131 31.54 9.80 -8.35
C ALA A 131 30.78 9.75 -7.02
N ILE A 132 29.45 9.58 -7.07
CA ILE A 132 28.62 9.43 -5.86
C ILE A 132 29.00 8.16 -5.10
N TRP A 133 29.26 7.05 -5.82
CA TRP A 133 29.76 5.82 -5.20
C TRP A 133 31.12 6.04 -4.51
N SER A 134 32.09 6.60 -5.23
CA SER A 134 33.44 6.84 -4.73
C SER A 134 33.43 7.73 -3.49
N LYS A 135 32.61 8.79 -3.50
CA LYS A 135 32.42 9.65 -2.34
C LYS A 135 31.83 8.90 -1.13
N ALA A 136 30.83 8.03 -1.34
CA ALA A 136 30.28 7.21 -0.26
C ALA A 136 31.30 6.24 0.35
N GLU A 137 32.23 5.75 -0.48
CA GLU A 137 33.36 4.93 -0.04
C GLU A 137 34.39 5.75 0.76
N GLU A 138 34.79 6.92 0.24
CA GLU A 138 35.71 7.86 0.90
C GLU A 138 35.19 8.30 2.29
N GLU A 139 33.89 8.59 2.39
CA GLU A 139 33.21 8.94 3.64
C GLU A 139 32.98 7.74 4.58
N GLN A 140 33.47 6.55 4.22
CA GLN A 140 33.31 5.29 4.96
C GLN A 140 31.84 4.91 5.23
N ARG A 141 30.90 5.49 4.47
CA ARG A 141 29.47 5.23 4.63
C ARG A 141 29.11 3.81 4.22
N LEU A 142 29.66 3.35 3.09
CA LEU A 142 29.45 1.98 2.61
C LEU A 142 29.90 0.93 3.65
N SER A 143 31.10 1.11 4.22
CA SER A 143 31.68 0.19 5.22
C SER A 143 30.87 0.16 6.51
N ARG A 144 30.42 1.32 7.02
CA ARG A 144 29.56 1.41 8.21
C ARG A 144 28.23 0.72 7.99
N THR A 145 27.58 0.98 6.84
CA THR A 145 26.31 0.34 6.50
C THR A 145 26.46 -1.17 6.27
N LEU A 146 27.58 -1.62 5.69
CA LEU A 146 27.89 -3.06 5.56
C LEU A 146 27.99 -3.75 6.92
N SER A 147 28.65 -3.10 7.89
CA SER A 147 28.76 -3.61 9.25
C SER A 147 27.39 -3.75 9.92
N ALA A 148 26.57 -2.69 9.87
CA ALA A 148 25.21 -2.70 10.41
C ALA A 148 24.31 -3.75 9.73
N TRP A 149 24.42 -3.86 8.40
CA TRP A 149 23.71 -4.88 7.62
C TRP A 149 24.14 -6.29 8.04
N THR A 150 25.44 -6.53 8.20
CA THR A 150 25.98 -7.85 8.57
C THR A 150 25.51 -8.28 9.95
N GLN A 151 25.48 -7.35 10.92
CA GLN A 151 24.92 -7.62 12.26
C GLN A 151 23.45 -8.01 12.19
N THR A 152 22.66 -7.24 11.42
CA THR A 152 21.22 -7.51 11.21
C THR A 152 20.99 -8.86 10.52
N PHE A 153 21.80 -9.17 9.50
CA PHE A 153 21.75 -10.43 8.77
C PHE A 153 22.05 -11.64 9.67
N ARG A 154 23.09 -11.54 10.51
CA ARG A 154 23.43 -12.58 11.49
C ARG A 154 22.31 -12.80 12.52
N ALA A 155 21.75 -11.71 13.05
CA ALA A 155 20.64 -11.79 14.00
C ALA A 155 19.41 -12.50 13.40
N ALA A 156 19.06 -12.20 12.15
CA ALA A 156 17.98 -12.87 11.43
C ALA A 156 18.25 -14.38 11.22
N GLY A 157 19.49 -14.75 10.91
CA GLY A 157 19.90 -16.14 10.73
C GLY A 157 19.84 -16.97 12.03
N GLN A 158 20.26 -16.37 13.14
CA GLN A 158 20.19 -17.02 14.47
C GLN A 158 18.74 -17.26 14.91
N ALA A 159 17.81 -16.34 14.61
CA ALA A 159 16.39 -16.54 14.89
C ALA A 159 15.75 -17.70 14.11
N SER A 160 16.37 -18.12 13.00
CA SER A 160 15.84 -19.17 12.11
C SER A 160 16.39 -20.56 12.40
N SER A 161 17.52 -20.67 13.11
CA SER A 161 18.23 -21.93 13.34
C SER A 161 18.23 -22.29 14.83
N SER A 162 17.39 -23.25 15.23
CA SER A 162 17.38 -23.80 16.59
C SER A 162 18.53 -24.78 16.87
N THR A 163 19.43 -24.97 15.90
CA THR A 163 20.55 -25.90 15.97
C THR A 163 21.86 -25.12 15.88
N HIS A 164 22.62 -25.15 16.97
CA HIS A 164 23.98 -24.60 17.13
C HIS A 164 25.04 -25.31 16.27
N ALA A 165 24.77 -25.56 14.99
CA ALA A 165 25.73 -26.17 14.10
C ALA A 165 26.60 -25.09 13.44
N ASP A 166 27.88 -25.08 13.82
CA ASP A 166 29.01 -24.41 13.16
C ASP A 166 29.10 -24.85 11.69
N THR A 167 28.18 -24.37 10.87
CA THR A 167 28.20 -24.61 9.43
C THR A 167 29.29 -23.71 8.88
N PRO A 168 30.24 -24.24 8.09
CA PRO A 168 31.32 -23.43 7.52
C PRO A 168 30.72 -22.23 6.80
N ALA A 169 31.25 -21.03 7.09
CA ALA A 169 30.76 -19.77 6.53
C ALA A 169 30.71 -19.90 5.01
N ALA A 170 29.49 -20.02 4.46
CA ALA A 170 29.29 -20.02 3.02
C ALA A 170 29.94 -18.76 2.44
N PRO A 171 30.54 -18.84 1.23
CA PRO A 171 31.16 -17.68 0.63
C PRO A 171 30.13 -16.55 0.50
N SER A 172 30.46 -15.36 0.99
CA SER A 172 29.57 -14.21 0.93
C SER A 172 29.22 -13.90 -0.52
N THR A 173 27.93 -13.83 -0.85
CA THR A 173 27.48 -13.49 -2.20
C THR A 173 26.80 -12.14 -2.27
N PHE A 174 27.03 -11.38 -3.33
CA PHE A 174 26.35 -10.11 -3.55
C PHE A 174 25.84 -9.95 -4.98
N ARG A 175 24.92 -9.00 -5.15
CA ARG A 175 24.57 -8.42 -6.45
C ARG A 175 24.37 -6.93 -6.34
N LEU A 176 24.48 -6.26 -7.48
CA LEU A 176 24.15 -4.85 -7.62
C LEU A 176 22.98 -4.69 -8.60
N THR A 177 21.94 -4.00 -8.14
CA THR A 177 20.71 -3.77 -8.91
C THR A 177 20.51 -2.27 -9.10
N PHE A 178 20.22 -1.83 -10.32
CA PHE A 178 19.83 -0.44 -10.57
C PHE A 178 18.33 -0.28 -10.82
N GLU A 179 17.66 0.49 -9.97
CA GLU A 179 16.25 0.86 -10.08
C GLU A 179 16.11 2.31 -10.55
N ARG A 180 15.77 2.49 -11.84
CA ARG A 180 15.59 3.82 -12.44
C ARG A 180 14.32 4.56 -12.00
N GLY A 181 13.38 3.90 -11.33
CA GLY A 181 12.10 4.51 -10.93
C GLY A 181 11.33 5.17 -12.09
N HIS A 182 11.01 6.46 -11.93
CA HIS A 182 10.27 7.29 -12.90
C HIS A 182 11.17 7.97 -13.95
N TYR A 183 12.49 7.76 -13.87
CA TYR A 183 13.44 8.46 -14.74
C TYR A 183 13.50 7.83 -16.12
N SER A 184 13.43 8.68 -17.13
CA SER A 184 13.55 8.31 -18.54
C SER A 184 14.94 8.62 -19.05
N PHE A 185 15.62 7.59 -19.57
CA PHE A 185 16.90 7.70 -20.25
C PHE A 185 16.77 7.21 -21.70
N PRO A 186 17.37 7.91 -22.68
CA PRO A 186 17.21 7.60 -24.10
C PRO A 186 17.66 6.18 -24.51
N LEU A 187 18.90 5.81 -24.19
CA LEU A 187 19.58 4.60 -24.67
C LEU A 187 20.11 3.71 -23.54
N ILE A 188 20.50 4.29 -22.41
CA ILE A 188 21.10 3.53 -21.30
C ILE A 188 20.05 2.69 -20.55
N ARG A 189 20.31 1.39 -20.41
CA ARG A 189 19.42 0.45 -19.70
C ARG A 189 19.88 0.27 -18.26
N SER A 190 18.95 -0.13 -17.38
CA SER A 190 19.29 -0.44 -15.98
C SER A 190 20.41 -1.48 -15.84
N ARG A 191 20.45 -2.48 -16.73
CA ARG A 191 21.54 -3.48 -16.74
C ARG A 191 22.89 -2.87 -17.08
N ASP A 192 22.92 -1.89 -17.97
CA ASP A 192 24.17 -1.24 -18.39
C ASP A 192 24.76 -0.45 -17.21
N ILE A 193 23.93 0.29 -16.49
CA ILE A 193 24.31 0.99 -15.25
C ILE A 193 24.73 0.01 -14.17
N SER A 194 23.95 -1.07 -13.98
CA SER A 194 24.27 -2.10 -12.98
C SER A 194 25.66 -2.70 -13.25
N LYS A 195 25.99 -2.99 -14.52
CA LYS A 195 27.32 -3.49 -14.88
C LYS A 195 28.41 -2.48 -14.54
N ALA A 196 28.26 -1.23 -14.97
CA ALA A 196 29.27 -0.19 -14.80
C ALA A 196 29.64 0.04 -13.32
N ILE A 197 28.65 0.05 -12.42
CA ILE A 197 28.89 0.27 -11.00
C ILE A 197 29.25 -1.04 -10.26
N SER A 198 28.84 -2.21 -10.76
CA SER A 198 29.15 -3.49 -10.11
C SER A 198 30.64 -3.78 -9.99
N GLU A 199 31.46 -3.26 -10.91
CA GLU A 199 32.92 -3.39 -10.84
C GLU A 199 33.51 -2.62 -9.65
N GLN A 200 33.00 -1.42 -9.37
CA GLN A 200 33.37 -0.62 -8.19
C GLN A 200 32.92 -1.31 -6.91
N ALA A 201 31.67 -1.81 -6.88
CA ALA A 201 31.15 -2.56 -5.74
C ALA A 201 31.95 -3.83 -5.45
N TRP A 202 32.35 -4.56 -6.50
CA TRP A 202 33.20 -5.73 -6.37
C TRP A 202 34.58 -5.39 -5.81
N ALA A 203 35.23 -4.36 -6.36
CA ALA A 203 36.54 -3.89 -5.90
C ALA A 203 36.49 -3.48 -4.42
N TRP A 204 35.48 -2.70 -4.03
CA TRP A 204 35.26 -2.28 -2.64
C TRP A 204 35.03 -3.47 -1.70
N LEU A 205 34.15 -4.41 -2.04
CA LEU A 205 33.85 -5.59 -1.20
C LEU A 205 35.05 -6.55 -1.07
N THR A 206 35.94 -6.58 -2.05
CA THR A 206 37.14 -7.44 -2.06
C THR A 206 38.39 -6.72 -1.57
N ALA A 207 38.30 -5.43 -1.27
CA ALA A 207 39.41 -4.65 -0.75
C ALA A 207 39.88 -5.18 0.63
N PRO A 208 41.19 -5.14 0.91
CA PRO A 208 41.72 -5.50 2.23
C PRO A 208 41.07 -4.63 3.32
N GLY A 209 40.45 -5.25 4.33
CA GLY A 209 39.80 -4.56 5.45
C GLY A 209 38.27 -4.58 5.43
N ASN A 210 37.63 -4.85 4.30
CA ASN A 210 36.16 -4.96 4.20
C ASN A 210 35.64 -6.41 4.32
N GLY A 211 36.54 -7.39 4.34
CA GLY A 211 36.23 -8.78 4.67
C GLY A 211 36.61 -9.10 6.11
N ASP A 212 35.76 -9.85 6.82
CA ASP A 212 36.12 -10.48 8.10
C ASP A 212 37.45 -11.20 7.92
N SER A 213 38.51 -10.60 8.47
CA SER A 213 39.86 -11.11 8.66
C SER A 213 40.10 -12.55 8.14
N GLY A 214 40.31 -12.68 6.82
CA GLY A 214 41.10 -13.77 6.25
C GLY A 214 40.42 -14.88 5.45
N ARG A 215 39.09 -14.92 5.19
CA ARG A 215 38.55 -16.09 4.44
C ARG A 215 37.34 -15.94 3.50
N ALA A 216 36.59 -14.84 3.49
CA ALA A 216 35.42 -14.74 2.62
C ALA A 216 35.65 -13.81 1.42
N SER A 217 36.03 -14.36 0.26
CA SER A 217 35.99 -13.62 -1.00
C SER A 217 34.52 -13.42 -1.40
N TRP A 218 34.05 -12.17 -1.44
CA TRP A 218 32.71 -11.88 -1.96
C TRP A 218 32.60 -12.34 -3.42
N LYS A 219 31.57 -13.13 -3.73
CA LYS A 219 31.27 -13.61 -5.09
C LYS A 219 30.01 -12.96 -5.63
N VAL A 220 29.99 -12.68 -6.93
CA VAL A 220 28.77 -12.20 -7.59
C VAL A 220 27.78 -13.36 -7.74
N SER A 221 26.52 -13.17 -7.33
CA SER A 221 25.41 -14.10 -7.53
C SER A 221 24.17 -13.33 -7.92
N LEU A 222 23.68 -13.49 -9.15
CA LEU A 222 22.51 -12.74 -9.62
C LEU A 222 21.20 -13.28 -9.04
N ASP A 223 21.14 -14.59 -8.80
CA ASP A 223 19.92 -15.29 -8.38
C ASP A 223 19.79 -15.35 -6.86
N HIS A 224 20.87 -15.69 -6.17
CA HIS A 224 20.91 -15.95 -4.72
C HIS A 224 21.99 -15.11 -4.04
N ALA A 225 21.90 -13.78 -4.18
CA ALA A 225 22.74 -12.86 -3.44
C ALA A 225 22.30 -12.79 -1.97
N GLN A 226 23.25 -12.87 -1.04
CA GLN A 226 23.01 -12.55 0.36
C GLN A 226 22.88 -11.02 0.53
N LEU A 227 23.84 -10.27 -0.01
CA LEU A 227 23.81 -8.81 -0.03
C LEU A 227 23.29 -8.31 -1.39
N ASP A 228 22.14 -7.63 -1.38
CA ASP A 228 21.58 -6.98 -2.56
C ASP A 228 21.76 -5.46 -2.41
N ILE A 229 22.73 -4.91 -3.14
CA ILE A 229 23.03 -3.48 -3.18
C ILE A 229 22.17 -2.87 -4.29
N THR A 230 21.23 -2.00 -3.91
CA THR A 230 20.33 -1.34 -4.85
C THR A 230 20.72 0.12 -5.00
N LEU A 231 21.06 0.52 -6.23
CA LEU A 231 21.14 1.92 -6.62
C LEU A 231 19.78 2.35 -7.12
N LYS A 232 19.14 3.28 -6.41
CA LYS A 232 17.80 3.73 -6.75
C LYS A 232 17.78 5.22 -7.00
N LEU A 233 17.27 5.62 -8.16
CA LEU A 233 16.92 7.02 -8.40
C LEU A 233 15.52 7.28 -7.86
N ILE A 234 15.44 8.17 -6.87
CA ILE A 234 14.22 8.44 -6.12
C ILE A 234 13.94 9.94 -6.21
N PRO A 235 12.69 10.34 -6.52
CA PRO A 235 12.23 11.71 -6.32
C PRO A 235 12.40 12.03 -4.82
N ALA A 236 13.35 12.89 -4.50
CA ALA A 236 14.12 12.99 -3.26
C ALA A 236 13.44 12.50 -1.95
N LEU A 237 14.12 11.61 -1.21
CA LEU A 237 13.66 11.08 0.10
C LEU A 237 13.65 12.11 1.25
N TRP A 238 14.33 13.24 1.11
CA TRP A 238 14.62 14.18 2.22
C TRP A 238 14.42 15.66 1.92
N THR A 239 14.26 16.06 0.66
CA THR A 239 13.85 17.43 0.40
C THR A 239 12.36 17.49 0.66
N HIS A 240 11.96 18.23 1.69
CA HIS A 240 10.58 18.69 1.82
C HIS A 240 10.18 19.30 0.48
N ILE A 241 9.39 18.56 -0.31
CA ILE A 241 8.62 19.17 -1.39
C ILE A 241 7.67 20.08 -0.64
N GLY A 242 7.99 21.38 -0.63
CA GLY A 242 7.21 22.38 0.08
C GLY A 242 5.73 22.20 -0.24
N THR A 243 4.91 22.37 0.78
CA THR A 243 3.46 22.15 0.81
C THR A 243 2.63 22.95 -0.22
N ALA A 244 3.26 23.65 -1.16
CA ALA A 244 2.62 24.54 -2.12
C ALA A 244 2.60 24.02 -3.58
N ASP A 245 3.38 22.99 -3.95
CA ASP A 245 3.57 22.58 -5.36
C ASP A 245 3.36 21.07 -5.65
N ASP A 246 2.95 20.25 -4.67
CA ASP A 246 2.88 18.78 -4.80
C ASP A 246 1.71 18.30 -5.72
N GLU A 247 0.71 19.15 -6.00
CA GLU A 247 -0.34 18.84 -7.00
C GLU A 247 0.21 18.77 -8.44
N ASP A 248 1.35 19.41 -8.70
CA ASP A 248 1.99 19.39 -10.02
C ASP A 248 2.94 18.22 -10.20
N LEU A 249 3.30 17.46 -9.16
CA LEU A 249 4.26 16.35 -9.29
C LEU A 249 3.80 15.27 -10.30
N PRO A 250 2.52 14.82 -10.32
CA PRO A 250 2.04 13.89 -11.35
C PRO A 250 2.07 14.48 -12.77
N ARG A 251 1.87 15.80 -12.91
CA ARG A 251 1.97 16.52 -14.19
C ARG A 251 3.43 16.69 -14.63
N ARG A 252 4.32 17.01 -13.69
CA ARG A 252 5.77 17.14 -13.89
C ARG A 252 6.38 15.79 -14.25
N ILE A 253 6.06 14.70 -13.56
CA ILE A 253 6.53 13.33 -13.92
C ILE A 253 6.16 12.94 -15.36
N ARG A 254 5.04 13.44 -15.90
CA ARG A 254 4.65 13.17 -17.30
C ARG A 254 5.48 13.96 -18.33
N ASN A 255 6.08 15.08 -17.91
CA ASN A 255 6.66 16.08 -18.82
C ASN A 255 8.17 16.35 -18.56
N CYS A 256 8.73 15.89 -17.45
CA CYS A 256 10.15 15.99 -17.11
C CYS A 256 10.61 14.83 -16.21
N ASN A 257 11.92 14.67 -16.06
CA ASN A 257 12.48 13.85 -15.00
C ASN A 257 12.39 14.66 -13.69
N PRO A 258 11.68 14.16 -12.65
CA PRO A 258 11.48 14.94 -11.43
C PRO A 258 12.81 15.16 -10.69
N ALA A 259 12.91 16.25 -9.94
CA ALA A 259 14.01 16.46 -9.01
C ALA A 259 14.14 15.27 -8.06
N GLY A 260 15.37 14.81 -7.87
CA GLY A 260 15.62 13.67 -7.03
C GLY A 260 17.07 13.37 -6.80
N SER A 261 17.30 12.18 -6.26
CA SER A 261 18.59 11.77 -5.71
C SER A 261 18.89 10.34 -6.08
N LEU A 262 20.17 10.03 -6.21
CA LEU A 262 20.65 8.66 -6.17
C LEU A 262 20.78 8.22 -4.72
N ALA A 263 20.11 7.14 -4.36
CA ALA A 263 20.30 6.45 -3.09
C ALA A 263 21.05 5.14 -3.33
N ILE A 264 22.08 4.88 -2.51
CA ILE A 264 22.76 3.59 -2.40
C ILE A 264 22.15 2.88 -1.20
N LEU A 265 21.51 1.73 -1.45
CA LEU A 265 20.66 1.05 -0.49
C LEU A 265 21.13 -0.39 -0.29
N PHE A 266 21.25 -0.84 0.95
CA PHE A 266 21.55 -2.25 1.26
C PHE A 266 20.25 -2.92 1.68
N ARG A 267 19.76 -3.84 0.87
CA ARG A 267 18.50 -4.52 1.15
C ARG A 267 18.63 -5.40 2.38
N LEU A 268 17.71 -5.25 3.34
CA LEU A 268 17.61 -6.15 4.48
C LEU A 268 17.15 -7.56 4.05
N PRO A 269 17.59 -8.63 4.73
CA PRO A 269 17.14 -9.97 4.43
C PRO A 269 15.62 -10.08 4.60
N SER A 270 15.00 -11.01 3.85
CA SER A 270 13.57 -11.27 4.03
C SER A 270 13.31 -11.79 5.44
N PRO A 271 12.15 -11.44 6.05
CA PRO A 271 11.79 -11.96 7.36
C PRO A 271 11.84 -13.50 7.38
N PRO A 272 12.38 -14.13 8.44
CA PRO A 272 12.32 -15.57 8.61
C PRO A 272 10.89 -16.11 8.45
N ALA A 273 10.71 -17.25 7.79
CA ALA A 273 9.37 -17.82 7.60
C ALA A 273 8.63 -18.06 8.94
N THR A 274 9.38 -18.30 10.02
CA THR A 274 8.88 -18.48 11.39
C THR A 274 8.32 -17.20 12.01
N THR A 275 8.75 -16.02 11.58
CA THR A 275 8.27 -14.73 12.09
C THR A 275 7.17 -14.14 11.22
N VAL A 276 7.02 -14.62 9.97
CA VAL A 276 5.95 -14.20 9.08
C VAL A 276 4.61 -14.74 9.63
N PRO A 277 3.63 -13.87 9.94
CA PRO A 277 2.32 -14.31 10.39
C PRO A 277 1.66 -15.22 9.35
N ALA A 278 0.84 -16.18 9.79
CA ALA A 278 0.16 -17.15 8.91
C ALA A 278 -0.54 -16.46 7.72
N TYR A 279 -1.23 -15.33 7.97
CA TYR A 279 -1.87 -14.53 6.92
C TYR A 279 -0.96 -13.92 5.86
N ARG A 280 0.36 -13.90 6.11
CA ARG A 280 1.39 -13.41 5.18
C ARG A 280 2.30 -14.50 4.61
N GLN A 281 2.31 -15.71 5.15
CA GLN A 281 3.24 -16.77 4.74
C GLN A 281 3.09 -17.15 3.26
N ASN A 282 1.87 -17.11 2.74
CA ASN A 282 1.57 -17.49 1.35
C ASN A 282 1.61 -16.30 0.37
N LEU A 283 2.04 -15.11 0.81
CA LEU A 283 2.07 -13.90 -0.03
C LEU A 283 2.80 -14.06 -1.37
N PRO A 284 4.00 -14.68 -1.45
CA PRO A 284 4.72 -14.81 -2.72
C PRO A 284 3.92 -15.63 -3.75
N ALA A 285 3.32 -16.74 -3.30
CA ALA A 285 2.53 -17.61 -4.16
C ALA A 285 1.30 -16.91 -4.77
N PHE A 286 0.77 -15.87 -4.12
CA PHE A 286 -0.38 -15.12 -4.61
C PHE A 286 -0.02 -13.93 -5.51
N ASN A 287 1.16 -13.32 -5.33
CA ASN A 287 1.59 -12.18 -6.14
C ASN A 287 2.08 -12.61 -7.54
N ASP A 288 2.56 -13.85 -7.68
CA ASP A 288 3.15 -14.35 -8.92
C ASP A 288 2.13 -15.09 -9.82
N LEU A 289 0.83 -14.99 -9.51
CA LEU A 289 -0.21 -15.67 -10.27
C LEU A 289 -0.39 -15.02 -11.66
N PRO A 290 -0.23 -15.78 -12.76
CA PRO A 290 -0.44 -15.25 -14.09
C PRO A 290 -1.90 -14.78 -14.26
N ASN A 291 -2.08 -13.66 -14.94
CA ASN A 291 -3.38 -13.01 -15.20
C ASN A 291 -4.14 -12.52 -13.96
N CYS A 292 -3.47 -12.39 -12.81
CA CYS A 292 -4.05 -11.74 -11.65
C CYS A 292 -3.82 -10.23 -11.74
N THR A 293 -4.90 -9.44 -11.77
CA THR A 293 -4.82 -7.98 -11.60
C THR A 293 -5.06 -7.57 -10.14
N ALA A 294 -5.02 -8.52 -9.20
CA ALA A 294 -5.25 -8.22 -7.80
C ALA A 294 -4.23 -7.19 -7.31
N MET A 295 -4.73 -6.22 -6.54
CA MET A 295 -3.90 -5.23 -5.91
C MET A 295 -2.82 -5.90 -5.06
N MET A 296 -1.56 -5.51 -5.25
CA MET A 296 -0.45 -6.00 -4.43
C MET A 296 -0.75 -5.74 -2.95
N ARG A 297 -0.43 -6.72 -2.11
CA ARG A 297 -0.84 -6.75 -0.70
C ARG A 297 -0.38 -5.57 0.13
N TYR A 298 0.83 -5.06 -0.11
CA TYR A 298 1.30 -3.86 0.58
C TYR A 298 0.43 -2.63 0.28
N ARG A 299 -0.14 -2.54 -0.93
CA ARG A 299 -1.07 -1.48 -1.34
C ARG A 299 -2.44 -1.68 -0.71
N ALA A 300 -2.87 -2.95 -0.65
CA ALA A 300 -4.10 -3.32 0.04
C ALA A 300 -4.03 -2.99 1.53
N ALA A 301 -2.89 -3.26 2.17
CA ALA A 301 -2.61 -2.86 3.55
C ALA A 301 -2.58 -1.34 3.72
N ALA A 302 -1.91 -0.61 2.82
CA ALA A 302 -1.88 0.85 2.86
C ALA A 302 -3.29 1.45 2.75
N LEU A 303 -4.11 0.90 1.86
CA LEU A 303 -5.50 1.33 1.67
C LEU A 303 -6.37 0.94 2.86
N ALA A 304 -6.22 -0.27 3.42
CA ALA A 304 -6.92 -0.71 4.62
C ALA A 304 -6.61 0.17 5.84
N LEU A 305 -5.36 0.64 5.97
CA LEU A 305 -4.97 1.60 7.00
C LEU A 305 -5.58 2.98 6.78
N ALA A 306 -5.56 3.46 5.53
CA ALA A 306 -6.10 4.76 5.15
C ALA A 306 -7.64 4.80 5.12
N ALA A 307 -8.29 3.65 4.97
CA ALA A 307 -9.74 3.55 5.09
C ALA A 307 -10.09 3.85 6.55
N SER A 308 -10.53 5.08 6.78
CA SER A 308 -11.07 5.52 8.06
C SER A 308 -12.34 4.74 8.33
N LEU A 309 -12.22 3.60 9.01
CA LEU A 309 -13.33 3.07 9.79
C LEU A 309 -13.53 4.08 10.92
N PRO A 310 -14.65 4.82 10.94
CA PRO A 310 -14.85 5.85 11.94
C PRO A 310 -14.65 5.28 13.35
N SER A 311 -14.00 6.02 14.24
CA SER A 311 -13.72 5.53 15.60
C SER A 311 -14.99 5.16 16.36
N TYR A 312 -16.13 5.81 16.04
CA TYR A 312 -17.44 5.45 16.57
C TYR A 312 -17.92 4.05 16.16
N THR A 313 -17.44 3.50 15.04
CA THR A 313 -17.75 2.13 14.60
C THR A 313 -17.23 1.08 15.59
N PHE A 314 -16.24 1.44 16.41
CA PHE A 314 -15.65 0.57 17.43
C PHE A 314 -15.83 1.11 18.85
N SER A 315 -16.57 2.21 19.04
CA SER A 315 -16.77 2.79 20.37
C SER A 315 -17.71 1.94 21.21
N SER A 316 -17.23 1.53 22.38
CA SER A 316 -17.97 0.75 23.38
C SER A 316 -19.15 1.50 24.01
N SER A 317 -19.24 2.82 23.79
CA SER A 317 -20.36 3.66 24.22
C SER A 317 -21.64 3.46 23.39
N ALA A 318 -21.57 2.67 22.32
CA ALA A 318 -22.75 2.30 21.57
C ALA A 318 -23.64 1.34 22.39
N PRO A 319 -24.98 1.46 22.29
CA PRO A 319 -25.90 0.61 23.05
C PRO A 319 -25.59 -0.87 22.81
N SER A 320 -25.60 -1.66 23.88
CA SER A 320 -25.10 -3.05 24.03
C SER A 320 -25.72 -4.12 23.11
N ALA A 321 -26.51 -3.72 22.12
CA ALA A 321 -27.11 -4.54 21.09
C ALA A 321 -26.62 -4.20 19.66
N GLN A 322 -25.50 -3.49 19.51
CA GLN A 322 -25.03 -3.16 18.17
C GLN A 322 -24.68 -4.43 17.37
N PRO A 323 -25.23 -4.58 16.15
CA PRO A 323 -24.89 -5.66 15.26
C PRO A 323 -23.41 -5.58 14.87
N ALA A 324 -22.84 -6.71 14.44
CA ALA A 324 -21.49 -6.77 13.91
C ALA A 324 -21.27 -5.68 12.83
N VAL A 325 -20.09 -5.07 12.84
CA VAL A 325 -19.67 -4.13 11.80
C VAL A 325 -19.52 -4.90 10.50
N ARG A 326 -20.22 -4.51 9.43
CA ARG A 326 -20.18 -5.21 8.15
C ARG A 326 -19.46 -4.41 7.09
N ILE A 327 -18.45 -5.02 6.48
CA ILE A 327 -17.65 -4.41 5.42
C ILE A 327 -17.76 -5.27 4.17
N LEU A 328 -17.87 -4.63 3.00
CA LEU A 328 -18.02 -5.31 1.72
C LEU A 328 -16.87 -4.99 0.75
N GLU A 329 -16.26 -6.04 0.18
CA GLU A 329 -15.33 -6.04 -0.95
C GLU A 329 -16.01 -6.73 -2.17
N PRO A 330 -16.70 -5.98 -3.05
CA PRO A 330 -17.52 -6.52 -4.14
C PRO A 330 -16.75 -7.02 -5.37
N CYS A 331 -15.45 -6.72 -5.48
CA CYS A 331 -14.58 -7.13 -6.59
C CYS A 331 -13.27 -7.70 -6.04
N CYS A 332 -13.35 -8.76 -5.23
CA CYS A 332 -12.26 -9.14 -4.34
C CYS A 332 -11.05 -9.80 -5.03
N GLY A 333 -11.21 -10.32 -6.26
CA GLY A 333 -10.18 -11.09 -6.93
C GLY A 333 -9.71 -12.25 -6.06
N THR A 334 -8.46 -12.20 -5.60
CA THR A 334 -7.89 -13.22 -4.70
C THR A 334 -8.20 -12.99 -3.22
N GLY A 335 -9.04 -12.02 -2.86
CA GLY A 335 -9.36 -11.67 -1.47
C GLY A 335 -8.20 -10.97 -0.74
N GLY A 336 -7.30 -10.35 -1.51
CA GLY A 336 -6.08 -9.77 -0.97
C GLY A 336 -6.31 -8.64 0.02
N MET A 337 -7.31 -7.82 -0.28
CA MET A 337 -7.64 -6.63 0.48
C MET A 337 -8.51 -6.94 1.69
N ALA A 338 -9.50 -7.84 1.60
CA ALA A 338 -10.28 -8.30 2.75
C ALA A 338 -9.39 -8.82 3.90
N VAL A 339 -8.34 -9.59 3.58
CA VAL A 339 -7.40 -10.07 4.61
C VAL A 339 -6.57 -8.93 5.20
N GLU A 340 -6.01 -8.02 4.39
CA GLU A 340 -5.23 -6.90 4.95
C GLU A 340 -6.12 -5.92 5.72
N LEU A 341 -7.40 -5.80 5.36
CA LEU A 341 -8.40 -5.07 6.12
C LEU A 341 -8.70 -5.75 7.46
N ALA A 342 -8.88 -7.08 7.49
CA ALA A 342 -9.00 -7.83 8.74
C ALA A 342 -7.78 -7.61 9.65
N VAL A 343 -6.57 -7.60 9.09
CA VAL A 343 -5.33 -7.33 9.84
C VAL A 343 -5.31 -5.91 10.39
N ALA A 344 -5.67 -4.92 9.59
CA ALA A 344 -5.72 -3.51 10.03
C ALA A 344 -6.73 -3.32 11.17
N ILE A 345 -7.91 -3.95 11.07
CA ILE A 345 -8.95 -3.91 12.10
C ILE A 345 -8.51 -4.64 13.36
N ALA A 346 -7.93 -5.84 13.23
CA ALA A 346 -7.44 -6.60 14.38
C ALA A 346 -6.42 -5.81 15.19
N ARG A 347 -5.50 -5.10 14.52
CA ARG A 347 -4.53 -4.21 15.16
C ARG A 347 -5.19 -3.05 15.90
N LYS A 348 -6.21 -2.42 15.30
CA LYS A 348 -6.96 -1.32 15.95
C LYS A 348 -7.78 -1.80 17.15
N GLN A 349 -8.20 -3.06 17.17
CA GLN A 349 -8.94 -3.66 18.29
C GLN A 349 -8.03 -4.18 19.42
N GLN A 350 -6.70 -4.23 19.21
CA GLN A 350 -5.79 -4.61 20.29
C GLN A 350 -5.78 -3.52 21.36
N PRO A 351 -5.97 -3.87 22.65
CA PRO A 351 -5.86 -2.89 23.72
C PRO A 351 -4.44 -2.33 23.70
N VAL A 352 -4.32 -1.01 23.59
CA VAL A 352 -3.03 -0.33 23.77
C VAL A 352 -2.56 -0.68 25.18
N PRO A 353 -1.36 -1.26 25.36
CA PRO A 353 -0.83 -1.54 26.69
C PRO A 353 -0.59 -0.20 27.40
N THR A 354 -1.60 0.29 28.13
CA THR A 354 -1.46 1.47 28.96
C THR A 354 -0.53 1.10 30.12
N SER A 355 0.64 1.72 30.11
CA SER A 355 1.76 1.46 31.01
C SER A 355 1.55 1.96 32.44
N GLN A 356 0.32 2.11 32.92
CA GLN A 356 0.06 2.65 34.26
C GLN A 356 -0.92 1.81 35.08
N HIS A 357 -0.45 1.53 36.29
CA HIS A 357 -1.01 0.82 37.44
C HIS A 357 -2.36 1.38 37.97
N THR A 358 -3.32 1.72 37.12
CA THR A 358 -4.67 2.07 37.60
C THR A 358 -5.46 0.79 37.86
N THR A 359 -5.53 0.40 39.13
CA THR A 359 -6.26 -0.78 39.65
C THR A 359 -7.79 -0.62 39.60
N SER A 360 -8.34 0.23 38.73
CA SER A 360 -9.79 0.33 38.54
C SER A 360 -10.25 -0.83 37.68
N SER A 361 -11.03 -1.72 38.28
CA SER A 361 -11.66 -2.91 37.70
C SER A 361 -12.77 -2.58 36.69
N ASP A 362 -12.62 -1.50 35.92
CA ASP A 362 -13.58 -1.14 34.89
C ASP A 362 -13.49 -2.19 33.78
N SER A 363 -14.59 -2.88 33.57
CA SER A 363 -14.74 -3.99 32.64
C SER A 363 -14.26 -3.59 31.25
N ALA A 364 -13.13 -4.15 30.81
CA ALA A 364 -12.64 -3.98 29.45
C ALA A 364 -13.75 -4.38 28.48
N ALA A 365 -14.28 -3.42 27.73
CA ALA A 365 -15.35 -3.67 26.77
C ALA A 365 -14.89 -4.73 25.77
N SER A 366 -15.71 -5.75 25.54
CA SER A 366 -15.41 -6.78 24.55
C SER A 366 -15.29 -6.16 23.16
N PRO A 367 -14.30 -6.55 22.34
CA PRO A 367 -14.13 -6.01 21.00
C PRO A 367 -15.39 -6.24 20.14
N THR A 368 -15.78 -5.23 19.36
CA THR A 368 -16.94 -5.32 18.46
C THR A 368 -16.71 -6.38 17.37
N PRO A 369 -17.64 -7.32 17.15
CA PRO A 369 -17.57 -8.26 16.04
C PRO A 369 -17.54 -7.56 14.69
N VAL A 370 -16.74 -8.08 13.75
CA VAL A 370 -16.61 -7.56 12.39
C VAL A 370 -16.79 -8.67 11.37
N GLU A 371 -17.58 -8.42 10.34
CA GLU A 371 -17.81 -9.33 9.23
C GLU A 371 -17.35 -8.65 7.93
N ILE A 372 -16.39 -9.26 7.23
CA ILE A 372 -15.88 -8.78 5.95
C ILE A 372 -16.41 -9.70 4.85
N TYR A 373 -17.39 -9.21 4.10
CA TYR A 373 -18.01 -9.87 2.97
C TYR A 373 -17.17 -9.59 1.72
N ALA A 374 -16.72 -10.63 1.05
CA ALA A 374 -15.93 -10.53 -0.17
C ALA A 374 -16.53 -11.42 -1.24
N CYS A 375 -16.71 -10.86 -2.44
CA CYS A 375 -17.19 -11.63 -3.57
C CYS A 375 -16.48 -11.29 -4.88
N ASP A 376 -16.56 -12.23 -5.81
CA ASP A 376 -16.12 -12.04 -7.18
C ASP A 376 -17.05 -12.78 -8.14
N ILE A 377 -17.21 -12.23 -9.35
CA ILE A 377 -18.02 -12.82 -10.42
C ILE A 377 -17.28 -13.97 -11.12
N ASP A 378 -15.95 -14.01 -11.08
CA ASP A 378 -15.19 -15.14 -11.59
C ASP A 378 -15.05 -16.19 -10.49
N TYR A 379 -15.69 -17.35 -10.69
CA TYR A 379 -15.60 -18.50 -9.79
C TYR A 379 -14.16 -18.86 -9.41
N ARG A 380 -13.18 -18.71 -10.32
CA ARG A 380 -11.77 -19.03 -10.03
C ARG A 380 -11.18 -18.10 -8.99
N PHE A 381 -11.56 -16.82 -9.03
CA PHE A 381 -11.16 -15.82 -8.06
C PHE A 381 -11.88 -16.03 -6.73
N ALA A 382 -13.21 -16.21 -6.75
CA ALA A 382 -14.00 -16.52 -5.55
C ALA A 382 -13.56 -17.82 -4.84
N LYS A 383 -13.18 -18.87 -5.58
CA LYS A 383 -12.62 -20.09 -4.97
C LYS A 383 -11.28 -19.80 -4.28
N ARG A 384 -10.43 -19.01 -4.94
CA ARG A 384 -9.09 -18.69 -4.47
C ARG A 384 -9.10 -17.73 -3.29
N SER A 385 -10.00 -16.75 -3.24
CA SER A 385 -10.22 -15.92 -2.05
C SER A 385 -10.60 -16.78 -0.85
N GLY A 386 -11.43 -17.81 -1.03
CA GLY A 386 -11.72 -18.79 0.04
C GLY A 386 -10.47 -19.54 0.54
N GLU A 387 -9.58 -19.97 -0.36
CA GLU A 387 -8.29 -20.60 0.00
C GLU A 387 -7.39 -19.63 0.77
N VAL A 388 -7.32 -18.38 0.30
CA VAL A 388 -6.58 -17.29 0.94
C VAL A 388 -7.12 -16.98 2.34
N PHE A 389 -8.44 -16.94 2.50
CA PHE A 389 -9.09 -16.69 3.78
C PHE A 389 -8.79 -17.81 4.77
N ARG A 390 -8.87 -19.08 4.35
CA ARG A 390 -8.51 -20.22 5.21
C ARG A 390 -7.04 -20.18 5.63
N ALA A 391 -6.15 -19.83 4.69
CA ALA A 391 -4.73 -19.68 4.96
C ALA A 391 -4.41 -18.47 5.87
N SER A 392 -5.35 -17.53 6.02
CA SER A 392 -5.12 -16.33 6.81
C SER A 392 -5.15 -16.55 8.33
N GLY A 393 -5.79 -17.62 8.79
CA GLY A 393 -6.01 -17.88 10.21
C GLY A 393 -7.15 -17.04 10.83
N PHE A 394 -7.79 -16.14 10.08
CA PHE A 394 -9.06 -15.53 10.51
C PHE A 394 -10.20 -16.54 10.39
N ARG A 395 -11.27 -16.34 11.17
CA ARG A 395 -12.50 -17.13 11.02
C ARG A 395 -13.07 -16.93 9.62
N THR A 396 -13.43 -18.02 8.94
CA THR A 396 -13.96 -17.98 7.57
C THR A 396 -15.34 -18.59 7.44
N ARG A 397 -16.18 -18.06 6.54
CA ARG A 397 -17.44 -18.66 6.12
C ARG A 397 -17.55 -18.58 4.59
N ASP A 398 -17.90 -19.67 3.94
CA ASP A 398 -18.27 -19.66 2.53
C ASP A 398 -19.79 -19.49 2.44
N PHE A 399 -20.26 -18.53 1.64
CA PHE A 399 -21.67 -18.30 1.40
C PHE A 399 -22.11 -19.04 0.13
N THR A 400 -23.05 -19.95 0.28
CA THR A 400 -23.74 -20.62 -0.82
C THR A 400 -25.16 -20.10 -0.89
N LEU A 401 -25.56 -19.53 -2.03
CA LEU A 401 -26.96 -19.27 -2.35
C LEU A 401 -27.68 -20.63 -2.48
N ASN A 402 -28.12 -21.20 -1.37
CA ASN A 402 -28.93 -22.40 -1.36
C ASN A 402 -30.33 -22.03 -1.87
N VAL A 403 -30.54 -22.20 -3.16
CA VAL A 403 -31.88 -22.22 -3.75
C VAL A 403 -32.54 -23.55 -3.36
N GLY A 404 -33.06 -23.65 -2.13
CA GLY A 404 -34.09 -24.64 -1.78
C GLY A 404 -33.69 -25.90 -0.97
N GLY A 405 -32.57 -25.94 -0.26
CA GLY A 405 -32.24 -27.04 0.66
C GLY A 405 -32.21 -26.59 2.13
N PRO A 406 -32.71 -27.39 3.10
CA PRO A 406 -32.48 -27.13 4.52
C PRO A 406 -30.96 -27.18 4.77
N SER A 407 -30.36 -26.05 5.11
CA SER A 407 -28.93 -25.97 5.40
C SER A 407 -28.65 -26.54 6.79
N ASP A 408 -27.82 -27.58 6.85
CA ASP A 408 -27.13 -27.99 8.07
C ASP A 408 -26.01 -26.97 8.34
N ASP A 409 -26.39 -25.72 8.65
CA ASP A 409 -25.51 -24.60 8.99
C ASP A 409 -24.90 -24.76 10.38
N ARG A 410 -24.34 -25.94 10.67
CA ARG A 410 -23.55 -26.11 11.88
C ARG A 410 -22.14 -25.59 11.58
N PRO A 411 -21.72 -24.45 12.17
CA PRO A 411 -20.37 -23.94 11.95
C PRO A 411 -19.37 -25.03 12.36
N PRO A 412 -18.31 -25.27 11.56
CA PRO A 412 -17.28 -26.22 11.94
C PRO A 412 -16.72 -25.83 13.32
N ALA A 413 -16.50 -26.85 14.17
CA ALA A 413 -16.00 -26.63 15.51
C ALA A 413 -14.72 -25.77 15.46
N PRO A 414 -14.62 -24.71 16.28
CA PRO A 414 -13.45 -23.85 16.25
C PRO A 414 -12.20 -24.68 16.54
N SER A 415 -11.22 -24.65 15.64
CA SER A 415 -9.91 -25.24 15.90
C SER A 415 -9.29 -24.54 17.12
N ALA A 416 -8.82 -25.32 18.09
CA ALA A 416 -8.35 -24.87 19.41
C ALA A 416 -7.17 -23.86 19.40
N THR A 417 -6.68 -23.46 18.22
CA THR A 417 -5.61 -22.48 18.02
C THR A 417 -6.09 -21.13 17.47
N ALA A 418 -7.40 -20.96 17.17
CA ALA A 418 -7.94 -19.70 16.67
C ALA A 418 -8.09 -18.69 17.83
N ALA A 419 -7.03 -17.94 18.10
CA ALA A 419 -7.04 -16.84 19.04
C ALA A 419 -8.15 -15.84 18.68
N SER A 420 -9.21 -15.80 19.49
CA SER A 420 -10.13 -14.69 19.77
C SER A 420 -10.35 -13.61 18.67
N SER A 421 -10.47 -13.98 17.39
CA SER A 421 -10.73 -12.99 16.35
C SER A 421 -12.24 -12.77 16.26
N THR A 422 -12.68 -11.62 16.76
CA THR A 422 -13.99 -10.99 16.49
C THR A 422 -14.29 -10.77 15.01
N ILE A 423 -13.28 -10.98 14.15
CA ILE A 423 -13.33 -10.76 12.71
C ILE A 423 -13.63 -12.06 11.98
N THR A 424 -14.62 -12.03 11.09
CA THR A 424 -14.99 -13.14 10.20
C THR A 424 -14.87 -12.70 8.74
N LEU A 425 -14.17 -13.49 7.92
CA LEU A 425 -14.09 -13.33 6.47
C LEU A 425 -15.15 -14.21 5.80
N ILE A 426 -16.02 -13.61 4.99
CA ILE A 426 -17.15 -14.27 4.34
C ILE A 426 -16.95 -14.20 2.83
N ASN A 427 -16.90 -15.35 2.17
CA ASN A 427 -16.56 -15.44 0.74
C ASN A 427 -17.76 -15.91 -0.10
N ALA A 428 -17.94 -15.35 -1.29
CA ALA A 428 -18.98 -15.78 -2.24
C ALA A 428 -18.56 -15.65 -3.71
N HIS A 429 -19.05 -16.57 -4.54
CA HIS A 429 -19.10 -16.40 -5.99
C HIS A 429 -20.41 -15.69 -6.35
N LEU A 430 -20.33 -14.39 -6.67
CA LEU A 430 -21.51 -13.53 -6.79
C LEU A 430 -21.21 -12.35 -7.72
N ASP A 431 -22.17 -12.03 -8.58
CA ASP A 431 -22.16 -10.77 -9.34
C ASP A 431 -22.61 -9.62 -8.44
N ALA A 432 -21.65 -8.82 -7.98
CA ALA A 432 -21.92 -7.69 -7.11
C ALA A 432 -22.78 -6.61 -7.78
N SER A 433 -22.87 -6.59 -9.12
CA SER A 433 -23.73 -5.63 -9.83
C SER A 433 -25.22 -5.97 -9.79
N SER A 434 -25.58 -7.15 -9.24
CA SER A 434 -26.96 -7.58 -8.99
C SER A 434 -27.44 -7.15 -7.61
N PRO A 435 -28.35 -6.16 -7.49
CA PRO A 435 -28.77 -5.61 -6.19
C PRO A 435 -29.41 -6.67 -5.27
N ASN A 436 -30.21 -7.58 -5.83
CA ASN A 436 -30.90 -8.61 -5.05
C ASN A 436 -29.94 -9.68 -4.53
N ALA A 437 -29.00 -10.12 -5.37
CA ALA A 437 -27.99 -11.08 -4.96
C ALA A 437 -27.09 -10.48 -3.88
N LEU A 438 -26.61 -9.24 -4.11
CA LEU A 438 -25.76 -8.55 -3.15
C LEU A 438 -26.47 -8.33 -1.82
N SER A 439 -27.72 -7.85 -1.84
CA SER A 439 -28.52 -7.65 -0.62
C SER A 439 -28.74 -8.94 0.16
N THR A 440 -29.03 -10.05 -0.53
CA THR A 440 -29.16 -11.36 0.14
C THR A 440 -27.85 -11.78 0.82
N PHE A 441 -26.72 -11.58 0.13
CA PHE A 441 -25.40 -11.94 0.63
C PHE A 441 -25.00 -11.19 1.91
N VAL A 442 -25.35 -9.90 2.01
CA VAL A 442 -25.01 -9.06 3.18
C VAL A 442 -26.13 -8.96 4.22
N HIS A 443 -27.14 -9.82 4.16
CA HIS A 443 -28.28 -9.88 5.10
C HIS A 443 -29.25 -8.69 5.03
N GLY A 444 -29.54 -8.19 3.83
CA GLY A 444 -30.62 -7.26 3.56
C GLY A 444 -30.17 -5.82 3.29
N PRO A 445 -31.14 -4.88 3.20
CA PRO A 445 -30.86 -3.46 2.99
C PRO A 445 -30.23 -2.82 4.24
N ASP A 446 -29.50 -1.71 4.04
CA ASP A 446 -28.88 -0.92 5.12
C ASP A 446 -28.08 -1.75 6.13
N SER A 447 -27.40 -2.79 5.64
CA SER A 447 -26.70 -3.78 6.44
C SER A 447 -25.19 -3.52 6.51
N VAL A 448 -24.64 -2.81 5.53
CA VAL A 448 -23.20 -2.59 5.32
C VAL A 448 -22.76 -1.21 5.85
N ASP A 449 -21.69 -1.19 6.63
CA ASP A 449 -21.08 0.02 7.22
C ASP A 449 -20.00 0.64 6.34
N LEU A 450 -19.36 -0.17 5.49
CA LEU A 450 -18.28 0.27 4.61
C LEU A 450 -18.22 -0.60 3.37
N ILE A 451 -18.00 0.04 2.21
CA ILE A 451 -17.59 -0.65 0.99
C ILE A 451 -16.16 -0.20 0.65
N LEU A 452 -15.28 -1.14 0.35
CA LEU A 452 -13.91 -0.87 -0.07
C LEU A 452 -13.58 -1.77 -1.25
N THR A 453 -13.14 -1.22 -2.38
CA THR A 453 -12.78 -2.04 -3.56
C THR A 453 -11.79 -1.38 -4.51
N ASP A 454 -10.92 -2.18 -5.11
CA ASP A 454 -10.25 -1.82 -6.37
C ASP A 454 -11.17 -2.23 -7.53
N LEU A 455 -11.62 -1.24 -8.32
CA LEU A 455 -12.57 -1.45 -9.39
C LEU A 455 -11.88 -2.01 -10.64
N PRO A 456 -12.52 -2.91 -11.40
CA PRO A 456 -11.96 -3.42 -12.64
C PRO A 456 -11.84 -2.31 -13.69
N TRP A 457 -10.62 -1.99 -14.12
CA TRP A 457 -10.31 -0.88 -15.05
C TRP A 457 -9.81 -1.34 -16.44
N GLY A 458 -9.81 -2.64 -16.72
CA GLY A 458 -9.15 -3.24 -17.89
C GLY A 458 -9.80 -2.92 -19.25
N PHE A 459 -9.18 -2.01 -20.01
CA PHE A 459 -9.53 -1.72 -21.41
C PHE A 459 -9.22 -2.84 -22.42
N ARG A 460 -8.46 -3.86 -22.00
CA ARG A 460 -8.09 -4.99 -22.87
C ARG A 460 -9.28 -5.86 -23.26
N VAL A 461 -10.34 -5.86 -22.43
CA VAL A 461 -11.51 -6.74 -22.57
C VAL A 461 -12.81 -5.93 -22.67
N LEU A 462 -12.88 -4.79 -22.00
CA LEU A 462 -14.07 -3.94 -22.00
C LEU A 462 -13.78 -2.59 -22.68
N ASN A 463 -14.70 -2.17 -23.56
CA ASN A 463 -14.68 -0.80 -24.06
C ASN A 463 -15.20 0.17 -22.97
N GLN A 464 -14.95 1.46 -23.16
CA GLN A 464 -15.34 2.49 -22.19
C GLN A 464 -16.83 2.46 -21.85
N ARG A 465 -17.71 2.18 -22.82
CA ARG A 465 -19.17 2.12 -22.61
C ARG A 465 -19.57 0.98 -21.67
N LYS A 466 -19.00 -0.21 -21.84
CA LYS A 466 -19.23 -1.36 -20.96
C LYS A 466 -18.74 -1.08 -19.53
N LEU A 467 -17.59 -0.42 -19.39
CA LEU A 467 -17.07 -0.03 -18.07
C LEU A 467 -17.97 1.00 -17.37
N ILE A 468 -18.47 2.01 -18.09
CA ILE A 468 -19.45 2.96 -17.53
C ILE A 468 -20.69 2.22 -17.06
N SER A 469 -21.25 1.34 -17.90
CA SER A 469 -22.43 0.55 -17.53
C SER A 469 -22.19 -0.31 -16.29
N LEU A 470 -21.05 -1.01 -16.23
CA LEU A 470 -20.67 -1.83 -15.07
C LEU A 470 -20.58 -0.99 -13.80
N TYR A 471 -19.88 0.14 -13.84
CA TYR A 471 -19.72 1.02 -12.68
C TYR A 471 -21.07 1.59 -12.23
N THR A 472 -21.94 1.99 -13.15
CA THR A 472 -23.30 2.47 -12.82
C THR A 472 -24.12 1.37 -12.16
N SER A 473 -24.07 0.13 -12.66
CA SER A 473 -24.75 -1.02 -12.05
C SER A 473 -24.20 -1.34 -10.66
N LEU A 474 -22.89 -1.29 -10.47
CA LEU A 474 -22.26 -1.45 -9.15
C LEU A 474 -22.73 -0.36 -8.18
N LEU A 475 -22.68 0.92 -8.55
CA LEU A 475 -23.16 2.02 -7.70
C LEU A 475 -24.64 1.86 -7.34
N ALA A 476 -25.48 1.42 -8.29
CA ALA A 476 -26.89 1.13 -8.04
C ALA A 476 -27.09 -0.05 -7.07
N SER A 477 -26.25 -1.07 -7.12
CA SER A 477 -26.29 -2.22 -6.19
C SER A 477 -25.78 -1.89 -4.78
N PHE A 478 -24.83 -0.95 -4.66
CA PHE A 478 -24.25 -0.54 -3.38
C PHE A 478 -25.22 0.30 -2.55
N LEU A 479 -25.97 1.19 -3.21
CA LEU A 479 -26.90 2.11 -2.55
C LEU A 479 -27.90 1.44 -1.58
N PRO A 480 -28.62 0.35 -1.93
CA PRO A 480 -29.60 -0.28 -1.04
C PRO A 480 -28.97 -1.02 0.14
N VAL A 481 -27.74 -1.55 0.01
CA VAL A 481 -27.09 -2.33 1.08
C VAL A 481 -26.32 -1.47 2.07
N LEU A 482 -25.86 -0.29 1.65
CA LEU A 482 -25.07 0.62 2.46
C LEU A 482 -25.96 1.38 3.46
N LYS A 483 -25.57 1.49 4.72
CA LYS A 483 -26.30 2.29 5.72
C LYS A 483 -26.34 3.78 5.36
N PRO A 484 -27.40 4.53 5.74
CA PRO A 484 -27.41 5.98 5.60
C PRO A 484 -26.17 6.62 6.26
N GLY A 485 -25.47 7.49 5.52
CA GLY A 485 -24.26 8.15 6.00
C GLY A 485 -22.97 7.34 5.90
N ALA A 486 -23.03 6.04 5.58
CA ALA A 486 -21.85 5.19 5.42
C ALA A 486 -21.07 5.47 4.12
N PHE A 487 -19.85 4.93 4.04
CA PHE A 487 -18.85 5.29 3.05
C PHE A 487 -18.54 4.17 2.05
N VAL A 488 -18.12 4.59 0.86
CA VAL A 488 -17.58 3.72 -0.21
C VAL A 488 -16.22 4.26 -0.61
N TYR A 489 -15.18 3.44 -0.50
CA TYR A 489 -13.83 3.75 -0.95
C TYR A 489 -13.55 2.97 -2.23
N LEU A 490 -13.37 3.68 -3.32
CA LEU A 490 -13.16 3.14 -4.65
C LEU A 490 -11.76 3.50 -5.14
N VAL A 491 -11.00 2.50 -5.56
CA VAL A 491 -9.74 2.69 -6.28
C VAL A 491 -9.95 2.35 -7.75
N THR A 492 -9.48 3.20 -8.67
CA THR A 492 -9.56 2.90 -10.10
C THR A 492 -8.54 3.68 -10.91
N ALA A 493 -8.01 3.06 -11.98
CA ALA A 493 -7.25 3.79 -13.01
C ALA A 493 -8.17 4.56 -13.99
N GLY A 494 -9.48 4.31 -13.97
CA GLY A 494 -10.48 4.90 -14.87
C GLY A 494 -11.30 6.02 -14.22
N SER A 495 -10.67 7.06 -13.69
CA SER A 495 -11.38 8.14 -12.96
C SER A 495 -12.47 8.82 -13.79
N SER A 496 -12.20 9.12 -15.06
CA SER A 496 -13.18 9.72 -15.98
C SER A 496 -14.39 8.80 -16.25
N ILE A 497 -14.19 7.49 -16.20
CA ILE A 497 -15.26 6.49 -16.33
C ILE A 497 -16.12 6.50 -15.06
N LEU A 498 -15.48 6.52 -13.88
CA LEU A 498 -16.17 6.58 -12.60
C LEU A 498 -16.98 7.87 -12.43
N ILE A 499 -16.44 9.03 -12.82
CA ILE A 499 -17.18 10.30 -12.81
C ILE A 499 -18.47 10.21 -13.63
N ARG A 500 -18.37 9.71 -14.87
CA ARG A 500 -19.52 9.55 -15.77
C ARG A 500 -20.54 8.56 -15.21
N ALA A 501 -20.07 7.44 -14.66
CA ALA A 501 -20.93 6.42 -14.07
C ALA A 501 -21.68 6.96 -12.83
N LEU A 502 -21.01 7.78 -12.03
CA LEU A 502 -21.59 8.43 -10.85
C LEU A 502 -22.64 9.48 -11.24
N GLN A 503 -22.37 10.30 -12.26
CA GLN A 503 -23.35 11.25 -12.82
C GLN A 503 -24.61 10.52 -13.27
N ALA A 504 -24.47 9.46 -14.08
CA ALA A 504 -25.59 8.66 -14.54
C ALA A 504 -26.37 8.01 -13.38
N HIS A 505 -25.68 7.54 -12.34
CA HIS A 505 -26.31 7.01 -11.12
C HIS A 505 -27.15 8.08 -10.41
N ILE A 506 -26.59 9.27 -10.21
CA ILE A 506 -27.27 10.40 -9.56
C ILE A 506 -28.54 10.81 -10.31
N GLU A 507 -28.43 10.98 -11.63
CA GLU A 507 -29.56 11.36 -12.49
C GLU A 507 -30.69 10.32 -12.40
N ALA A 508 -30.34 9.03 -12.41
CA ALA A 508 -31.30 7.94 -12.23
C ALA A 508 -31.99 7.99 -10.85
N GLN A 509 -31.27 8.28 -9.76
CA GLN A 509 -31.86 8.41 -8.43
C GLN A 509 -32.77 9.64 -8.32
N GLN A 510 -32.40 10.76 -8.93
CA GLN A 510 -33.23 11.97 -8.95
C GLN A 510 -34.52 11.76 -9.76
N ALA A 511 -34.44 11.08 -10.90
CA ALA A 511 -35.61 10.73 -11.69
C ALA A 511 -36.55 9.78 -10.93
N ALA A 512 -36.00 8.77 -10.23
CA ALA A 512 -36.77 7.87 -9.39
C ALA A 512 -37.45 8.61 -8.21
N ALA A 513 -36.74 9.53 -7.56
CA ALA A 513 -37.29 10.38 -6.49
C ALA A 513 -38.47 11.22 -7.00
N ALA A 514 -38.31 11.88 -8.15
CA ALA A 514 -39.36 12.70 -8.75
C ALA A 514 -40.61 11.88 -9.13
N ALA A 515 -40.41 10.67 -9.64
CA ALA A 515 -41.51 9.75 -9.97
C ALA A 515 -42.29 9.31 -8.71
N GLN A 516 -41.60 9.07 -7.59
CA GLN A 516 -42.24 8.73 -6.31
C GLN A 516 -43.05 9.88 -5.72
N VAL A 517 -42.54 11.12 -5.80
CA VAL A 517 -43.27 12.32 -5.35
C VAL A 517 -44.57 12.52 -6.13
N GLY A 518 -44.56 12.26 -7.44
CA GLY A 518 -45.76 12.31 -8.29
C GLY A 518 -46.82 11.26 -7.93
N ALA A 519 -46.41 10.11 -7.37
CA ALA A 519 -47.30 9.01 -7.00
C ALA A 519 -47.80 9.09 -5.54
N ALA A 520 -47.02 9.66 -4.62
CA ALA A 520 -47.29 9.65 -3.18
C ALA A 520 -48.30 10.71 -2.69
N GLY A 521 -49.03 11.37 -3.59
CA GLY A 521 -49.92 12.52 -3.30
C GLY A 521 -51.12 12.27 -2.38
N LEU A 522 -51.20 11.13 -1.67
CA LEU A 522 -52.36 10.77 -0.83
C LEU A 522 -52.01 10.29 0.60
N ASP A 523 -50.82 9.75 0.88
CA ASP A 523 -50.57 9.03 2.15
C ASP A 523 -49.55 9.65 3.13
N GLY A 524 -49.02 10.85 2.85
CA GLY A 524 -48.21 11.61 3.82
C GLY A 524 -46.89 10.97 4.29
N SER A 525 -46.57 9.73 3.86
CA SER A 525 -45.32 9.05 4.16
C SER A 525 -44.22 9.53 3.21
N THR A 526 -43.30 10.34 3.73
CA THR A 526 -42.12 10.78 2.99
C THR A 526 -41.08 9.67 2.94
N THR A 527 -41.11 8.85 1.87
CA THR A 527 -40.01 7.92 1.59
C THR A 527 -38.73 8.70 1.32
N LYS A 528 -37.78 8.61 2.25
CA LYS A 528 -36.45 9.20 2.09
C LYS A 528 -35.76 8.57 0.90
N THR A 529 -35.37 9.40 -0.07
CA THR A 529 -34.55 8.94 -1.19
C THR A 529 -33.09 9.22 -0.91
N TYR A 530 -32.20 8.34 -1.36
CA TYR A 530 -30.77 8.45 -1.14
C TYR A 530 -30.01 8.40 -2.46
N ALA A 531 -28.79 8.94 -2.48
CA ALA A 531 -27.83 8.74 -3.56
C ALA A 531 -26.42 8.63 -3.00
N LEU A 532 -25.53 8.01 -3.78
CA LEU A 532 -24.10 8.08 -3.52
C LEU A 532 -23.56 9.42 -4.01
N ARG A 533 -22.92 10.17 -3.12
CA ARG A 533 -22.31 11.46 -3.41
C ARG A 533 -20.83 11.41 -3.12
N MET A 534 -20.05 12.07 -3.96
CA MET A 534 -18.63 12.24 -3.73
C MET A 534 -18.39 13.17 -2.55
N VAL A 535 -17.44 12.82 -1.70
CA VAL A 535 -17.08 13.63 -0.53
C VAL A 535 -15.58 13.86 -0.48
N GLU A 536 -15.16 14.97 0.12
CA GLU A 536 -13.75 15.31 0.25
C GLU A 536 -13.01 14.32 1.17
N LEU A 537 -11.91 13.76 0.69
CA LEU A 537 -10.97 12.97 1.48
C LEU A 537 -10.19 13.91 2.40
N PRO A 538 -10.28 13.81 3.74
CA PRO A 538 -9.54 14.69 4.64
C PRO A 538 -8.05 14.33 4.61
N LEU A 539 -7.18 15.33 4.70
CA LEU A 539 -5.74 15.12 4.76
C LEU A 539 -5.31 14.73 6.18
N PRO A 540 -4.33 13.82 6.34
CA PRO A 540 -3.77 13.49 7.65
C PRO A 540 -3.27 14.72 8.42
N SER A 541 -2.74 15.72 7.71
CA SER A 541 -2.12 16.93 8.27
C SER A 541 -3.10 17.89 8.95
N ASP A 542 -4.40 17.81 8.64
CA ASP A 542 -5.42 18.71 9.23
C ASP A 542 -5.81 18.29 10.66
N SER A 543 -5.32 17.14 11.15
CA SER A 543 -5.67 16.57 12.45
C SER A 543 -4.80 17.03 13.63
N LEU A 544 -3.73 17.80 13.38
CA LEU A 544 -2.74 18.14 14.41
C LEU A 544 -3.04 19.44 15.19
N SER A 545 -4.03 20.24 14.79
CA SER A 545 -4.19 21.61 15.30
C SER A 545 -5.42 21.90 16.17
N SER A 546 -6.23 20.91 16.58
CA SER A 546 -7.37 21.20 17.48
C SER A 546 -7.62 20.11 18.53
N SER A 547 -7.25 20.43 19.78
CA SER A 547 -7.81 19.95 21.06
C SER A 547 -8.51 18.58 21.08
N GLY A 548 -7.79 17.52 21.45
CA GLY A 548 -8.21 16.40 22.32
C GLY A 548 -9.48 15.58 22.06
N GLN A 549 -10.34 15.97 21.13
CA GLN A 549 -11.48 15.20 20.64
C GLN A 549 -11.10 14.75 19.23
N GLY A 550 -10.93 13.44 19.07
CA GLY A 550 -10.54 12.85 17.78
C GLY A 550 -11.42 13.42 16.67
N PRO A 551 -10.85 14.01 15.61
CA PRO A 551 -11.65 14.63 14.57
C PRO A 551 -12.36 13.52 13.80
N ASP A 552 -13.65 13.36 14.06
CA ASP A 552 -14.55 12.59 13.21
C ASP A 552 -14.57 13.25 11.82
N LEU A 553 -14.03 12.53 10.84
CA LEU A 553 -13.73 13.01 9.50
C LEU A 553 -15.01 13.16 8.64
N ILE A 554 -15.06 14.31 7.94
CA ILE A 554 -16.05 14.80 6.95
C ILE A 554 -17.36 15.33 7.55
N GLN A 555 -17.33 16.60 7.94
CA GLN A 555 -18.55 17.38 8.22
C GLN A 555 -19.49 17.35 7.00
N ALA A 556 -20.78 17.12 7.25
CA ALA A 556 -21.80 17.24 6.21
C ALA A 556 -21.74 18.64 5.57
N GLY A 557 -21.65 18.73 4.24
CA GLY A 557 -21.57 20.00 3.51
C GLY A 557 -20.25 20.28 2.76
N ARG A 558 -19.23 19.42 2.88
CA ARG A 558 -18.02 19.49 2.03
C ARG A 558 -18.12 18.59 0.79
N GLU A 559 -18.91 19.03 -0.17
CA GLU A 559 -18.97 18.43 -1.51
C GLU A 559 -17.77 18.91 -2.33
N GLY A 560 -16.62 18.23 -2.18
CA GLY A 560 -15.41 18.46 -2.98
C GLY A 560 -15.29 17.46 -4.13
N THR A 561 -14.26 17.62 -4.98
CA THR A 561 -14.02 16.70 -6.12
C THR A 561 -13.66 15.28 -5.71
N GLY A 562 -13.53 14.96 -4.40
CA GLY A 562 -13.38 13.64 -3.74
C GLY A 562 -12.43 12.60 -4.35
N PHE A 563 -11.74 12.98 -5.41
CA PHE A 563 -10.77 12.23 -6.16
C PHE A 563 -9.41 12.70 -5.73
N ARG A 564 -8.58 11.75 -5.31
CA ARG A 564 -7.16 11.98 -5.12
C ARG A 564 -6.39 11.05 -6.04
N GLU A 565 -5.53 11.60 -6.88
CA GLU A 565 -4.57 10.79 -7.62
C GLU A 565 -3.57 10.20 -6.60
N VAL A 566 -3.38 8.89 -6.65
CA VAL A 566 -2.43 8.18 -5.79
C VAL A 566 -1.55 7.30 -6.64
N VAL A 567 -0.26 7.27 -6.30
CA VAL A 567 0.72 6.40 -6.95
C VAL A 567 0.87 5.14 -6.11
N ILE A 568 0.35 4.03 -6.62
CA ILE A 568 0.49 2.70 -6.02
C ILE A 568 1.32 1.83 -6.97
N GLY A 569 2.48 2.31 -7.42
CA GLY A 569 3.29 1.68 -8.48
C GLY A 569 2.73 1.84 -9.90
N TYR A 570 1.47 2.28 -10.03
CA TYR A 570 0.88 2.93 -11.19
C TYR A 570 -0.04 4.06 -10.72
N HIS A 571 -0.42 4.94 -11.63
CA HIS A 571 -1.32 6.05 -11.34
C HIS A 571 -2.75 5.52 -11.25
N VAL A 572 -3.40 5.73 -10.11
CA VAL A 572 -4.83 5.48 -9.91
C VAL A 572 -5.46 6.67 -9.21
N SER A 573 -6.79 6.66 -9.14
CA SER A 573 -7.54 7.60 -8.35
C SER A 573 -8.24 6.87 -7.21
N LEU A 574 -8.08 7.41 -6.00
CA LEU A 574 -8.87 7.06 -4.82
C LEU A 574 -10.08 8.00 -4.77
N CYS A 575 -11.27 7.43 -4.66
CA CYS A 575 -12.53 8.14 -4.59
C CYS A 575 -13.28 7.72 -3.33
N VAL A 576 -13.81 8.68 -2.58
CA VAL A 576 -14.70 8.42 -1.44
C VAL A 576 -16.10 8.91 -1.77
N LEU A 577 -17.07 8.00 -1.64
CA LEU A 577 -18.48 8.29 -1.74
C LEU A 577 -19.15 8.11 -0.38
N ARG A 578 -20.27 8.81 -0.18
CA ARG A 578 -21.12 8.70 0.99
C ARG A 578 -22.58 8.53 0.57
N LYS A 579 -23.34 7.68 1.25
CA LYS A 579 -24.80 7.58 1.07
C LYS A 579 -25.47 8.76 1.76
N LEU A 580 -26.00 9.70 0.98
CA LEU A 580 -26.65 10.91 1.48
C LEU A 580 -28.13 10.95 1.07
N GLU A 581 -28.95 11.52 1.95
CA GLU A 581 -30.36 11.80 1.67
C GLU A 581 -30.44 12.86 0.55
N LEU A 582 -31.27 12.60 -0.46
CA LEU A 582 -31.54 13.56 -1.53
C LEU A 582 -32.48 14.62 -0.98
N VAL A 583 -31.93 15.79 -0.65
CA VAL A 583 -32.73 16.97 -0.37
C VAL A 583 -33.31 17.46 -1.69
N MET A 584 -34.55 17.07 -1.98
CA MET A 584 -35.33 17.68 -3.06
C MET A 584 -35.55 19.13 -2.64
N GLY A 585 -34.72 20.04 -3.18
CA GLY A 585 -34.86 21.45 -2.93
C GLY A 585 -36.31 21.83 -3.20
N LYS A 586 -37.02 22.33 -2.16
CA LYS A 586 -38.22 23.11 -2.42
C LYS A 586 -37.74 24.28 -3.25
N THR A 587 -37.95 24.23 -4.56
CA THR A 587 -37.92 25.43 -5.39
C THR A 587 -38.91 26.36 -4.73
N SER A 588 -38.40 27.32 -3.95
CA SER A 588 -39.19 28.41 -3.41
C SER A 588 -39.67 29.16 -4.62
N ALA A 589 -40.90 28.88 -5.05
CA ALA A 589 -41.66 29.77 -5.90
C ALA A 589 -41.95 31.03 -5.07
N GLN A 590 -40.95 31.89 -4.93
CA GLN A 590 -41.18 33.30 -4.66
C GLN A 590 -41.51 33.93 -6.02
N SER A 591 -42.80 33.96 -6.29
CA SER A 591 -43.44 34.87 -7.25
C SER A 591 -43.42 36.29 -6.71
#